data_AF-A0AAV9Q6A5-F1
#
_entry.id   AF-A0AAV9Q6A5-F1
#
_cell.length_a   1.000
_cell.length_b   1.000
_cell.length_c   1.000
_cell.angle_alpha   90.00
_cell.angle_beta   90.00
_cell.angle_gamma   90.00
#
_symmetry.space_group_name_H-M   'P 1'
#
loop_
_entity.id
_entity.type
_entity.pdbx_description
1 polymer ?
#
loop_
_entity_poly.entity_id
_entity_poly.type
_entity_poly.pdbx_seq_one_letter_code
_entity_poly.pdbx_strand_id
1 'polypeptide(L)'
;MSRTIEITIRQAIQIAQNSQDGHIDPRIVKILENALGFVWRNIQRRPNTYVMTQLEFAIFNFYRALPELQNETARKAVSRYWNNPVLTSGLL
;
A
#
# COMPACT_ATOMS: atom_id res chain seq x y z
N MET A 1 -9.18 3.22 32.97
CA MET A 1 -8.12 3.52 31.98
C MET A 1 -8.58 2.99 30.63
N SER A 2 -8.82 3.86 29.65
CA SER A 2 -9.17 3.44 28.29
C SER A 2 -7.91 2.92 27.62
N ARG A 3 -7.87 1.63 27.25
CA ARG A 3 -6.81 1.11 26.37
C ARG A 3 -7.08 1.65 24.97
N THR A 4 -6.26 2.60 24.53
CA THR A 4 -6.18 2.93 23.11
C THR A 4 -5.59 1.72 22.41
N ILE A 5 -6.36 1.05 21.54
CA ILE A 5 -5.84 -0.01 20.69
C ILE A 5 -5.01 0.65 19.61
N GLU A 6 -3.70 0.41 19.58
CA GLU A 6 -2.86 0.84 18.46
C GLU A 6 -3.20 0.00 17.22
N ILE A 7 -3.56 0.68 16.14
CA ILE A 7 -3.90 0.05 14.87
C ILE A 7 -2.62 -0.09 14.04
N THR A 8 -2.26 -1.33 13.72
CA THR A 8 -1.13 -1.60 12.82
C THR A 8 -1.49 -1.26 11.37
N ILE A 9 -0.47 -1.01 10.53
CA ILE A 9 -0.67 -0.78 9.09
C ILE A 9 -1.42 -1.94 8.42
N ARG A 10 -1.16 -3.18 8.83
CA ARG A 10 -1.86 -4.37 8.32
C ARG A 10 -3.35 -4.34 8.65
N GLN A 11 -3.70 -3.99 9.89
CA GLN A 11 -5.10 -3.84 10.28
C GLN A 11 -5.75 -2.65 9.56
N ALA A 12 -5.03 -1.53 9.43
CA ALA A 12 -5.52 -0.35 8.74
C ALA A 12 -5.91 -0.65 7.28
N ILE A 13 -5.06 -1.36 6.53
CA ILE A 13 -5.38 -1.69 5.13
C ILE A 13 -6.52 -2.70 5.02
N GLN A 14 -6.62 -3.65 5.95
CA GLN A 14 -7.75 -4.58 6.01
C GLN A 14 -9.07 -3.85 6.30
N ILE A 15 -9.07 -2.89 7.23
CA ILE A 15 -10.26 -2.06 7.52
C ILE A 15 -10.65 -1.27 6.29
N ALA A 16 -9.69 -0.59 5.64
CA ALA A 16 -9.95 0.21 4.45
C ALA A 16 -10.50 -0.61 3.28
N GLN A 17 -9.96 -1.81 3.02
CA GLN A 17 -10.41 -2.71 1.95
C GLN A 17 -11.81 -3.28 2.20
N ASN A 18 -12.23 -3.41 3.46
CA ASN A 18 -13.54 -3.94 3.85
C ASN A 18 -14.62 -2.85 4.04
N SER A 19 -14.30 -1.58 3.80
CA SER A 19 -15.25 -0.46 3.94
C SER A 19 -16.30 -0.52 2.82
N GLN A 20 -17.57 -0.72 3.18
CA GLN A 20 -18.66 -0.91 2.20
C GLN A 20 -19.22 0.39 1.62
N ASP A 21 -19.14 1.49 2.38
CA ASP A 21 -19.72 2.80 2.08
C ASP A 21 -18.68 3.83 1.60
N GLY A 22 -17.41 3.42 1.48
CA GLY A 22 -16.29 4.30 1.16
C GLY A 22 -15.89 5.27 2.28
N HIS A 23 -16.57 5.24 3.44
CA HIS A 23 -16.24 6.07 4.58
C HIS A 23 -15.23 5.36 5.48
N ILE A 24 -13.97 5.74 5.33
CA ILE A 24 -12.87 5.22 6.15
C ILE A 24 -12.56 6.23 7.26
N ASP A 25 -12.39 5.75 8.50
CA ASP A 25 -11.98 6.58 9.63
C ASP A 25 -10.73 7.41 9.26
N PRO A 26 -10.74 8.75 9.43
CA PRO A 26 -9.60 9.62 9.12
C PRO A 26 -8.27 9.19 9.76
N ARG A 27 -8.30 8.51 10.91
CA ARG A 27 -7.10 7.95 11.55
C ARG A 27 -6.50 6.81 10.74
N ILE A 28 -7.35 5.94 10.18
CA ILE A 28 -6.94 4.86 9.27
C ILE A 28 -6.36 5.47 8.00
N VAL A 29 -7.04 6.46 7.41
CA VAL A 29 -6.56 7.18 6.23
C VAL A 29 -5.17 7.74 6.48
N LYS A 30 -4.95 8.44 7.59
CA LYS A 30 -3.64 9.02 7.94
C LYS A 30 -2.53 7.97 8.11
N ILE A 31 -2.84 6.82 8.70
CA ILE A 31 -1.87 5.71 8.81
C ILE A 31 -1.47 5.22 7.42
N LEU A 32 -2.44 5.03 6.53
CA LEU A 32 -2.22 4.50 5.19
C LEU A 32 -1.52 5.52 4.27
N GLU A 33 -1.83 6.81 4.36
CA GLU A 33 -1.13 7.88 3.64
C GLU A 33 0.35 7.97 4.03
N ASN A 34 0.65 7.87 5.33
CA ASN A 34 2.04 7.86 5.81
C ASN A 34 2.81 6.65 5.28
N ALA A 35 2.17 5.47 5.31
CA ALA A 35 2.75 4.25 4.77
C ALA A 35 2.94 4.33 3.25
N LEU A 36 1.97 4.86 2.51
CA LEU A 36 2.08 5.13 1.08
C LEU A 36 3.27 6.04 0.77
N GLY A 37 3.41 7.14 1.53
CA GLY A 37 4.54 8.05 1.37
C GLY A 37 5.89 7.36 1.55
N PHE A 38 6.01 6.44 2.50
CA PHE A 38 7.22 5.63 2.67
C PHE A 38 7.49 4.70 1.49
N VAL A 39 6.46 3.97 1.03
CA VAL A 39 6.56 3.06 -0.12
C VAL A 39 6.94 3.83 -1.38
N TRP A 40 6.29 4.96 -1.63
CA TRP A 40 6.55 5.78 -2.81
C TRP A 40 7.96 6.36 -2.82
N ARG A 41 8.45 6.87 -1.67
CA ARG A 41 9.85 7.30 -1.55
C ARG A 41 10.84 6.16 -1.84
N ASN A 42 10.56 4.94 -1.39
CA ASN A 42 11.42 3.79 -1.67
C ASN A 42 11.43 3.39 -3.15
N ILE A 43 10.26 3.45 -3.81
CA ILE A 43 10.14 3.27 -5.26
C ILE A 43 10.97 4.35 -5.96
N GLN A 44 10.79 5.63 -5.63
CA GLN A 44 11.50 6.74 -6.28
C GLN A 44 13.02 6.68 -6.09
N ARG A 45 13.50 6.25 -4.91
CA ARG A 45 14.94 6.08 -4.64
C ARG A 45 15.57 4.95 -5.47
N ARG A 46 14.79 3.92 -5.81
CA ARG A 46 15.23 2.74 -6.56
C ARG A 46 14.23 2.42 -7.69
N PRO A 47 14.08 3.32 -8.67
CA PRO A 47 12.93 3.31 -9.59
C PRO A 47 12.90 2.10 -10.52
N ASN A 48 14.04 1.45 -10.72
CA ASN A 48 14.19 0.30 -11.60
C ASN A 48 14.33 -1.04 -10.85
N THR A 49 14.63 -1.02 -9.54
CA THR A 49 15.01 -2.23 -8.79
C THR A 49 14.18 -2.49 -7.54
N TYR A 50 13.41 -1.52 -7.05
CA TYR A 50 12.57 -1.73 -5.87
C TYR A 50 11.44 -2.72 -6.17
N VAL A 51 11.35 -3.76 -5.34
CA VAL A 51 10.23 -4.71 -5.32
C VAL A 51 9.47 -4.54 -4.01
N MET A 52 8.19 -4.19 -4.09
CA MET A 52 7.31 -4.03 -2.93
C MET A 52 7.09 -5.38 -2.23
N THR A 53 6.95 -5.36 -0.91
CA THR A 53 6.38 -6.51 -0.18
C THR A 53 4.87 -6.63 -0.43
N GLN A 54 4.26 -7.74 -0.02
CA GLN A 54 2.79 -7.93 -0.13
C GLN A 54 2.00 -6.81 0.58
N LEU A 55 2.42 -6.41 1.79
CA LEU A 55 1.76 -5.36 2.55
C LEU A 55 1.92 -3.99 1.86
N GLU A 56 3.12 -3.68 1.39
CA GLU A 56 3.38 -2.43 0.67
C GLU A 56 2.59 -2.37 -0.64
N PHE A 57 2.50 -3.49 -1.36
CA PHE A 57 1.71 -3.58 -2.58
C PHE A 57 0.22 -3.38 -2.30
N ALA A 58 -0.33 -3.95 -1.23
CA ALA A 58 -1.73 -3.75 -0.85
C ALA A 58 -2.05 -2.26 -0.61
N ILE A 59 -1.17 -1.54 0.10
CA ILE A 59 -1.29 -0.10 0.36
C ILE A 59 -1.14 0.71 -0.93
N PHE A 60 -0.11 0.41 -1.72
CA PHE A 60 0.14 1.11 -2.98
C PHE A 60 -1.01 0.93 -3.97
N ASN A 61 -1.53 -0.29 -4.07
CA ASN A 61 -2.64 -0.61 -4.97
C ASN A 61 -3.96 0.07 -4.53
N PHE A 62 -4.19 0.19 -3.22
CA PHE A 62 -5.35 0.90 -2.68
C PHE A 62 -5.40 2.36 -3.13
N TYR A 63 -4.26 3.04 -3.19
CA TYR A 63 -4.16 4.43 -3.66
C TYR A 63 -3.82 4.58 -5.14
N ARG A 64 -3.78 3.50 -5.92
CA ARG A 64 -3.26 3.54 -7.29
C ARG A 64 -3.94 4.57 -8.18
N ALA A 65 -5.22 4.87 -7.93
CA ALA A 65 -5.99 5.87 -8.68
C ALA A 65 -5.55 7.33 -8.45
N LEU A 66 -4.70 7.62 -7.45
CA LEU A 66 -4.18 8.96 -7.22
C LEU A 66 -3.38 9.47 -8.43
N PRO A 67 -3.55 10.75 -8.84
CA PRO A 67 -2.86 11.31 -10.00
C PRO A 67 -1.33 11.18 -9.95
N GLU A 68 -0.73 11.32 -8.76
CA GLU A 68 0.72 11.24 -8.58
C GLU A 68 1.27 9.83 -8.88
N LEU A 69 0.41 8.80 -8.83
CA LEU A 69 0.75 7.41 -9.13
C LEU A 69 0.37 7.01 -10.56
N GLN A 70 -0.24 7.90 -11.35
CA GLN A 70 -0.56 7.69 -12.76
C GLN A 70 0.65 7.97 -13.66
N ASN A 71 1.79 7.33 -13.36
CA ASN A 71 3.03 7.50 -14.13
C ASN A 71 3.74 6.16 -14.39
N GLU A 72 4.72 6.21 -15.29
CA GLU A 72 5.48 5.05 -15.74
C GLU A 72 6.26 4.36 -14.60
N THR A 73 6.78 5.14 -13.64
CA THR A 73 7.52 4.61 -12.48
C THR A 73 6.62 3.74 -11.61
N ALA A 74 5.40 4.19 -11.33
CA ALA A 74 4.39 3.43 -10.60
C ALA A 74 3.97 2.16 -11.35
N ARG A 75 3.72 2.26 -12.67
CA ARG A 75 3.39 1.11 -13.52
C ARG A 75 4.48 0.04 -13.49
N LYS A 76 5.75 0.44 -13.64
CA LYS A 76 6.91 -0.45 -13.55
C LYS A 76 7.05 -1.07 -12.16
N ALA A 77 6.75 -0.35 -11.09
CA ALA A 77 6.77 -0.88 -9.73
C ALA A 77 5.74 -2.02 -9.53
N VAL A 78 4.52 -1.84 -10.05
CA VAL A 78 3.49 -2.90 -10.07
C VAL A 78 3.95 -4.10 -10.88
N SER A 79 4.52 -3.89 -12.07
CA SER A 79 5.04 -4.98 -12.90
C SER A 79 6.14 -5.78 -12.19
N ARG A 80 7.06 -5.11 -11.48
CA ARG A 80 8.11 -5.80 -10.71
C ARG A 80 7.56 -6.66 -9.57
N TYR A 81 6.49 -6.23 -8.92
CA TYR A 81 5.84 -7.05 -7.89
C TYR A 81 5.31 -8.36 -8.48
N TRP A 82 4.56 -8.27 -9.60
CA TRP A 82 4.00 -9.45 -10.26
C TRP A 82 5.05 -10.37 -10.88
N ASN A 83 6.15 -9.81 -11.38
CA ASN A 83 7.25 -10.57 -11.95
C ASN A 83 8.12 -11.26 -10.89
N ASN A 84 7.82 -11.12 -9.59
CA ASN A 84 8.52 -11.80 -8.52
C ASN A 84 7.66 -12.96 -7.94
N PRO A 85 7.87 -14.21 -8.40
CA PRO A 85 7.03 -15.35 -8.03
C PRO A 85 7.07 -15.70 -6.54
N VAL A 86 8.15 -15.36 -5.82
CA VAL A 86 8.27 -15.62 -4.38
C VAL A 86 7.27 -14.77 -3.57
N LEU A 87 6.87 -13.61 -4.09
CA LEU A 87 5.96 -12.67 -3.42
C LEU A 87 4.49 -12.87 -3.81
N THR A 88 4.24 -13.56 -4.92
CA THR A 88 2.89 -13.81 -5.45
C THR A 88 2.37 -15.21 -5.14
N SER A 89 3.22 -16.13 -4.67
CA SER A 89 2.86 -17.53 -4.37
C SER A 89 1.87 -17.72 -3.21
N GLY A 90 1.54 -16.67 -2.45
CA GLY A 90 0.52 -16.70 -1.40
C GLY A 90 -0.90 -16.34 -1.88
N LEU A 91 -1.13 -16.28 -3.19
CA LEU A 91 -2.40 -15.91 -3.83
C LEU A 91 -3.04 -17.08 -4.63
N LEU A 92 -2.47 -18.29 -4.54
CA LEU A 92 -2.99 -19.52 -5.14
C LEU A 92 -3.34 -20.55 -4.06
#